data_AF-A0A9D2TJW6-F1
#
_entry.id   AF-A0A9D2TJW6-F1
#
_cell.length_a   1.000
_cell.length_b   1.000
_cell.length_c   1.000
_cell.angle_alpha   90.00
_cell.angle_beta   90.00
_cell.angle_gamma   90.00
#
_symmetry.space_group_name_H-M   'P 1'
#
loop_
_entity.id
_entity.type
_entity.pdbx_description
1 polymer ?
#
loop_
_entity_poly.entity_id
_entity_poly.type
_entity_poly.pdbx_seq_one_letter_code
_entity_poly.pdbx_strand_id
1 'polypeptide(L)'
;MDEVSGGVAEQDAQYSRRVLHFAVLVGETLLYNGGEIFRVQDTMERVAKAFGEKDFHAYVLTNGLFASVEGAACESSTVRAMQPGATHLGRIIAVNALSREIAAGGVDLDEAYRRLEEIRRMPYKRNVWRVIACGIGCGCFSYLFGGSVMDAMAATVAGLCLEPLRIALDRANTGKVVSNLLASVWVALISLLCVLAMRPFGVAMNLDKVIIGGIIPLVPGIALTTGIRDIAGGDYLSGTIRAIDAMLVGGSIALGVGLVLKLSVMMTGVTI
;
A
#
# COMPACT_ATOMS: atom_id res chain seq x y z
N MET A 1 -42.00 -2.86 36.85
CA MET A 1 -41.64 -3.72 35.70
C MET A 1 -41.19 -2.89 34.50
N ASP A 2 -41.61 -1.62 34.37
CA ASP A 2 -41.22 -0.75 33.25
C ASP A 2 -39.79 -0.16 33.35
N GLU A 3 -39.25 0.09 34.54
CA GLU A 3 -37.84 0.56 34.69
C GLU A 3 -36.81 -0.53 34.31
N VAL A 4 -37.16 -1.80 34.48
CA VAL A 4 -36.26 -2.93 34.17
C VAL A 4 -36.23 -3.22 32.65
N SER A 5 -37.34 -3.01 31.93
CA SER A 5 -37.36 -3.18 30.47
C SER A 5 -36.67 -2.01 29.73
N GLY A 6 -36.75 -0.79 30.28
CA GLY A 6 -36.01 0.38 29.78
C GLY A 6 -34.49 0.21 29.89
N GLY A 7 -34.00 -0.32 31.01
CA GLY A 7 -32.55 -0.52 31.22
C GLY A 7 -31.92 -1.58 30.31
N VAL A 8 -32.65 -2.63 29.94
CA VAL A 8 -32.16 -3.67 29.01
C VAL A 8 -32.06 -3.15 27.58
N ALA A 9 -33.08 -2.41 27.12
CA ALA A 9 -33.06 -1.80 25.79
C ALA A 9 -31.92 -0.78 25.62
N GLU A 10 -31.61 -0.02 26.68
CA GLU A 10 -30.51 0.94 26.69
C GLU A 10 -29.13 0.25 26.67
N GLN A 11 -28.97 -0.87 27.38
CA GLN A 11 -27.77 -1.69 27.34
C GLN A 11 -27.55 -2.34 25.96
N ASP A 12 -28.61 -2.87 25.35
CA ASP A 12 -28.54 -3.46 24.01
C ASP A 12 -28.17 -2.40 22.96
N ALA A 13 -28.78 -1.21 23.02
CA ALA A 13 -28.42 -0.09 22.15
C ALA A 13 -26.96 0.36 22.33
N GLN A 14 -26.48 0.37 23.58
CA GLN A 14 -25.09 0.69 23.88
C GLN A 14 -24.13 -0.36 23.31
N TYR A 15 -24.47 -1.65 23.43
CA TYR A 15 -23.68 -2.74 22.87
C TYR A 15 -23.61 -2.67 21.34
N SER A 16 -24.74 -2.51 20.65
CA SER A 16 -24.77 -2.35 19.18
C SER A 16 -23.93 -1.17 18.70
N ARG A 17 -23.98 -0.04 19.41
CA ARG A 17 -23.14 1.11 19.11
C ARG A 17 -21.64 0.84 19.30
N ARG A 18 -21.27 0.02 20.29
CA ARG A 18 -19.87 -0.41 20.50
C ARG A 18 -19.39 -1.35 19.39
N VAL A 19 -20.26 -2.25 18.89
CA VAL A 19 -19.95 -3.13 17.75
C VAL A 19 -19.78 -2.30 16.47
N LEU A 20 -20.70 -1.37 16.19
CA LEU A 20 -20.58 -0.44 15.06
C LEU A 20 -19.24 0.32 15.11
N HIS A 21 -18.91 0.89 16.27
CA HIS A 21 -17.66 1.62 16.44
C HIS A 21 -16.43 0.72 16.25
N PHE A 22 -16.49 -0.53 16.72
CA PHE A 22 -15.40 -1.49 16.53
C PHE A 22 -15.22 -1.84 15.05
N ALA A 23 -16.30 -2.16 14.34
CA ALA A 23 -16.27 -2.44 12.92
C ALA A 23 -15.70 -1.26 12.12
N VAL A 24 -16.08 -0.02 12.46
CA VAL A 24 -15.51 1.19 11.86
C VAL A 24 -14.00 1.29 12.14
N LEU A 25 -13.53 1.01 13.36
CA LEU A 25 -12.09 1.01 13.68
C LEU A 25 -11.29 -0.07 12.93
N VAL A 26 -11.89 -1.25 12.75
CA VAL A 26 -11.32 -2.33 11.91
C VAL A 26 -11.19 -1.85 10.47
N GLY A 27 -12.27 -1.28 9.93
CA GLY A 27 -12.31 -0.72 8.58
C GLY A 27 -11.27 0.39 8.39
N GLU A 28 -11.19 1.30 9.35
CA GLU A 28 -10.22 2.40 9.39
C GLU A 28 -8.80 1.85 9.39
N THR A 29 -8.50 0.87 10.24
CA THR A 29 -7.18 0.27 10.33
C THR A 29 -6.80 -0.43 9.02
N LEU A 30 -7.70 -1.17 8.41
CA LEU A 30 -7.41 -1.83 7.13
C LEU A 30 -7.18 -0.81 6.01
N LEU A 31 -8.09 0.16 5.86
CA LEU A 31 -8.02 1.15 4.78
C LEU A 31 -6.79 2.06 4.92
N TYR A 32 -6.47 2.54 6.14
CA TYR A 32 -5.29 3.36 6.40
C TYR A 32 -3.99 2.65 6.03
N ASN A 33 -3.92 1.34 6.26
CA ASN A 33 -2.71 0.55 5.99
C ASN A 33 -2.69 -0.06 4.57
N GLY A 34 -3.58 0.36 3.67
CA GLY A 34 -3.60 -0.03 2.24
C GLY A 34 -4.38 -1.31 1.94
N GLY A 35 -5.39 -1.65 2.74
CA GLY A 35 -6.29 -2.78 2.48
C GLY A 35 -7.14 -2.56 1.23
N GLU A 36 -7.36 -3.62 0.45
CA GLU A 36 -8.28 -3.59 -0.70
C GLU A 36 -9.71 -3.26 -0.24
N ILE A 37 -10.34 -2.28 -0.88
CA ILE A 37 -11.65 -1.71 -0.48
C ILE A 37 -12.70 -2.80 -0.21
N PHE A 38 -12.88 -3.74 -1.16
CA PHE A 38 -13.86 -4.81 -1.00
C PHE A 38 -13.55 -5.74 0.19
N ARG A 39 -12.27 -5.99 0.50
CA ARG A 39 -11.85 -6.79 1.67
C ARG A 39 -12.06 -6.04 2.97
N VAL A 40 -11.90 -4.72 2.96
CA VAL A 40 -12.21 -3.88 4.11
C VAL A 40 -13.68 -4.01 4.44
N GLN A 41 -14.56 -3.82 3.45
CA GLN A 41 -16.01 -3.92 3.62
C GLN A 41 -16.43 -5.32 4.12
N ASP A 42 -15.99 -6.39 3.45
CA ASP A 42 -16.28 -7.77 3.86
C ASP A 42 -15.81 -8.08 5.29
N THR A 43 -14.65 -7.53 5.69
CA THR A 43 -14.13 -7.74 7.05
C THR A 43 -14.97 -7.02 8.10
N MET A 44 -15.45 -5.81 7.82
CA MET A 44 -16.32 -5.08 8.74
C MET A 44 -17.65 -5.80 8.94
N GLU A 45 -18.30 -6.22 7.85
CA GLU A 45 -19.56 -6.95 7.90
C GLU A 45 -19.40 -8.28 8.65
N ARG A 46 -18.30 -9.02 8.39
CA ARG A 46 -18.01 -10.29 9.07
C ARG A 46 -17.86 -10.12 10.57
N VAL A 47 -17.14 -9.09 11.01
CA VAL A 47 -16.91 -8.80 12.43
C VAL A 47 -18.20 -8.38 13.11
N ALA A 48 -18.99 -7.50 12.46
CA ALA A 48 -20.28 -7.06 13.02
C ALA A 48 -21.25 -8.23 13.19
N LYS A 49 -21.39 -9.07 12.15
CA LYS A 49 -22.24 -10.28 12.18
C LYS A 49 -21.80 -11.28 13.25
N ALA A 50 -20.50 -11.43 13.47
CA ALA A 50 -19.97 -12.32 14.49
C ALA A 50 -20.31 -11.86 15.92
N PHE A 51 -20.47 -10.56 16.15
CA PHE A 51 -20.89 -10.00 17.44
C PHE A 51 -22.41 -9.89 17.61
N GLY A 52 -23.20 -10.38 16.64
CA GLY A 52 -24.66 -10.44 16.72
C GLY A 52 -25.40 -9.43 15.85
N GLU A 53 -24.71 -8.47 15.22
CA GLU A 53 -25.31 -7.43 14.37
C GLU A 53 -25.50 -7.94 12.94
N LYS A 54 -26.69 -8.49 12.65
CA LYS A 54 -27.01 -9.10 11.36
C LYS A 54 -27.28 -8.07 10.26
N ASP A 55 -27.93 -6.97 10.62
CA ASP A 55 -28.31 -5.87 9.73
C ASP A 55 -27.27 -4.73 9.80
N PHE A 56 -26.03 -5.11 9.50
CA PHE A 56 -24.89 -4.20 9.38
C PHE A 56 -24.57 -3.95 7.90
N HIS A 57 -24.52 -2.67 7.52
CA HIS A 57 -24.17 -2.24 6.18
C HIS A 57 -22.94 -1.33 6.21
N ALA A 58 -21.91 -1.67 5.43
CA ALA A 58 -20.75 -0.81 5.21
C ALA A 58 -20.58 -0.45 3.75
N TYR A 59 -20.13 0.79 3.51
CA TYR A 59 -19.72 1.27 2.21
C TYR A 59 -18.38 1.98 2.37
N VAL A 60 -17.36 1.47 1.67
CA VAL A 60 -15.97 1.92 1.82
C VAL A 60 -15.50 2.58 0.53
N LEU A 61 -14.90 3.75 0.66
CA LEU A 61 -14.22 4.49 -0.40
C LEU A 61 -12.74 4.64 -0.05
N THR A 62 -11.92 5.05 -1.02
CA THR A 62 -10.48 5.30 -0.82
C THR A 62 -10.21 6.36 0.26
N ASN A 63 -11.13 7.30 0.45
CA ASN A 63 -11.01 8.46 1.36
C ASN A 63 -12.15 8.55 2.38
N GLY A 64 -12.98 7.52 2.51
CA GLY A 64 -14.19 7.60 3.33
C GLY A 64 -14.74 6.24 3.71
N LEU A 65 -15.43 6.20 4.84
CA LEU A 65 -16.02 5.00 5.39
C LEU A 65 -17.40 5.34 5.94
N PHE A 66 -18.40 4.61 5.47
CA PHE A 66 -19.79 4.73 5.88
C PHE A 66 -20.20 3.38 6.47
N ALA A 67 -20.76 3.39 7.66
CA ALA A 67 -21.27 2.18 8.30
C ALA A 67 -22.57 2.49 9.01
N SER A 68 -23.52 1.55 8.95
CA SER A 68 -24.79 1.63 9.63
C SER A 68 -25.13 0.29 10.28
N VAL A 69 -25.70 0.34 11.48
CA VAL A 69 -26.35 -0.79 12.15
C VAL A 69 -27.82 -0.46 12.29
N GLU A 70 -28.68 -1.40 11.91
CA GLU A 70 -30.11 -1.35 12.10
C GLU A 70 -30.51 -2.42 13.13
N GLY A 71 -30.80 -2.01 14.36
CA GLY A 71 -31.19 -2.90 15.44
C GLY A 71 -32.57 -2.54 15.98
N ALA A 72 -33.31 -3.52 16.52
CA ALA A 72 -34.66 -3.31 17.07
C ALA A 72 -34.74 -2.24 18.18
N ALA A 73 -33.61 -1.92 18.83
CA ALA A 73 -33.49 -0.91 19.88
C ALA A 73 -32.73 0.36 19.45
N CYS A 74 -31.98 0.35 18.34
CA CYS A 74 -31.12 1.47 17.93
C CYS A 74 -30.77 1.42 16.44
N GLU A 75 -30.97 2.55 15.76
CA GLU A 75 -30.38 2.82 14.45
C GLU A 75 -29.20 3.78 14.64
N SER A 76 -28.03 3.41 14.14
CA SER A 76 -26.84 4.27 14.23
C SER A 76 -26.01 4.19 12.96
N SER A 77 -25.67 5.36 12.41
CA SER A 77 -24.81 5.48 11.24
C SER A 77 -23.59 6.34 11.57
N THR A 78 -22.43 5.95 11.06
CA THR A 78 -21.17 6.66 11.23
C THR A 78 -20.52 6.92 9.88
N VAL A 79 -20.02 8.15 9.71
CA VAL A 79 -19.21 8.55 8.56
C VAL A 79 -17.83 8.97 9.06
N ARG A 80 -16.77 8.38 8.53
CA ARG A 80 -15.38 8.80 8.77
C ARG A 80 -14.70 9.19 7.47
N ALA A 81 -14.24 10.44 7.43
CA ALA A 81 -13.28 10.87 6.42
C ALA A 81 -11.90 10.28 6.73
N MET A 82 -11.20 9.82 5.71
CA MET A 82 -9.95 9.09 5.83
C MET A 82 -8.87 9.68 4.94
N GLN A 83 -7.67 9.81 5.49
CA GLN A 83 -6.46 10.08 4.71
C GLN A 83 -5.68 8.76 4.57
N PRO A 84 -5.37 8.30 3.35
CA PRO A 84 -4.61 7.08 3.16
C PRO A 84 -3.24 7.19 3.84
N GLY A 85 -2.90 6.18 4.65
CA GLY A 85 -1.59 6.07 5.28
C GLY A 85 -0.59 5.28 4.43
N ALA A 86 0.63 5.14 4.95
CA ALA A 86 1.62 4.23 4.37
C ALA A 86 1.19 2.76 4.55
N THR A 87 1.42 1.93 3.53
CA THR A 87 1.01 0.52 3.56
C THR A 87 1.75 -0.25 4.66
N HIS A 88 1.00 -0.98 5.50
CA HIS A 88 1.57 -1.86 6.52
C HIS A 88 0.94 -3.25 6.46
N LEU A 89 1.48 -4.12 5.61
CA LEU A 89 0.98 -5.48 5.39
C LEU A 89 0.88 -6.32 6.68
N GLY A 90 1.81 -6.14 7.62
CA GLY A 90 1.76 -6.86 8.91
C GLY A 90 0.50 -6.54 9.73
N ARG A 91 0.00 -5.30 9.70
CA ARG A 91 -1.23 -4.90 10.39
C ARG A 91 -2.44 -5.46 9.66
N ILE A 92 -2.46 -5.39 8.33
CA ILE A 92 -3.52 -6.00 7.52
C ILE A 92 -3.64 -7.50 7.80
N ILE A 93 -2.52 -8.23 7.84
CA ILE A 93 -2.50 -9.67 8.12
C ILE A 93 -3.05 -9.93 9.53
N ALA A 94 -2.61 -9.17 10.53
CA ALA A 94 -3.05 -9.36 11.90
C ALA A 94 -4.55 -9.02 12.10
N VAL A 95 -5.06 -7.95 11.49
CA VAL A 95 -6.50 -7.63 11.51
C VAL A 95 -7.30 -8.73 10.84
N ASN A 96 -6.83 -9.26 9.69
CA ASN A 96 -7.50 -10.37 9.02
C ASN A 96 -7.47 -11.68 9.82
N ALA A 97 -6.43 -11.91 10.63
CA ALA A 97 -6.37 -13.04 11.54
C ALA A 97 -7.37 -12.86 12.68
N LEU A 98 -7.36 -11.67 13.31
CA LEU A 98 -8.31 -11.31 14.36
C LEU A 98 -9.77 -11.42 13.89
N SER A 99 -10.09 -10.97 12.67
CA SER A 99 -11.46 -11.06 12.14
C SER A 99 -11.94 -12.50 11.95
N ARG A 100 -11.03 -13.43 11.62
CA ARG A 100 -11.34 -14.86 11.53
C ARG A 100 -11.53 -15.49 12.91
N GLU A 101 -10.74 -15.10 13.90
CA GLU A 101 -10.88 -15.58 15.29
C GLU A 101 -12.19 -15.09 15.93
N ILE A 102 -12.56 -13.83 15.68
CA ILE A 102 -13.86 -13.26 16.08
C ILE A 102 -15.00 -14.04 15.42
N ALA A 103 -14.91 -14.28 14.09
CA ALA A 103 -15.93 -15.05 13.37
C ALA A 103 -16.07 -16.51 13.85
N ALA A 104 -15.01 -17.07 14.43
CA ALA A 104 -15.04 -18.39 15.06
C ALA A 104 -15.62 -18.38 16.50
N GLY A 105 -16.00 -17.21 17.03
CA GLY A 105 -16.53 -17.06 18.39
C GLY A 105 -15.47 -17.15 19.48
N GLY A 106 -14.18 -17.07 19.13
CA GLY A 106 -13.07 -17.26 20.07
C GLY A 106 -12.64 -16.00 20.83
N VAL A 107 -13.25 -14.85 20.55
CA VAL A 107 -12.82 -13.54 21.04
C VAL A 107 -14.03 -12.68 21.40
N ASP A 108 -14.07 -12.20 22.64
CA ASP A 108 -15.07 -11.24 23.11
C ASP A 108 -14.77 -9.81 22.62
N LEU A 109 -15.77 -8.93 22.62
CA LEU A 109 -15.66 -7.55 22.11
C LEU A 109 -14.57 -6.76 22.83
N ASP A 110 -14.45 -6.85 24.16
CA ASP A 110 -13.44 -6.12 24.92
C ASP A 110 -12.01 -6.57 24.57
N GLU A 111 -11.82 -7.88 24.43
CA GLU A 111 -10.56 -8.47 24.01
C GLU A 111 -10.23 -8.10 22.55
N ALA A 112 -11.24 -8.04 21.69
CA ALA A 112 -11.07 -7.62 20.30
C ALA A 112 -10.59 -6.16 20.19
N TYR A 113 -11.13 -5.26 21.02
CA TYR A 113 -10.64 -3.87 21.13
C TYR A 113 -9.17 -3.82 21.53
N ARG A 114 -8.80 -4.55 22.59
CA ARG A 114 -7.42 -4.59 23.09
C ARG A 114 -6.44 -5.09 22.03
N ARG A 115 -6.76 -6.20 21.37
CA ARG A 115 -5.92 -6.76 20.29
C ARG A 115 -5.84 -5.82 19.09
N LEU A 116 -6.93 -5.16 18.72
CA LEU A 116 -6.90 -4.20 17.63
C LEU A 116 -5.98 -3.01 17.95
N GLU A 117 -5.97 -2.53 19.20
CA GLU A 117 -5.02 -1.49 19.61
C GLU A 117 -3.57 -1.96 19.57
N GLU A 118 -3.28 -3.17 20.02
CA GLU A 118 -1.95 -3.78 19.91
C GLU A 118 -1.50 -3.86 18.45
N ILE A 119 -2.41 -4.27 17.56
CA ILE A 119 -2.17 -4.31 16.12
C ILE A 119 -1.84 -2.91 15.58
N ARG A 120 -2.62 -1.88 15.94
CA ARG A 120 -2.38 -0.49 15.51
C ARG A 120 -1.03 0.05 15.98
N ARG A 121 -0.52 -0.43 17.12
CA ARG A 121 0.79 -0.05 17.67
C ARG A 121 1.97 -0.80 17.05
N MET A 122 1.74 -1.83 16.22
CA MET A 122 2.84 -2.55 15.57
C MET A 122 3.74 -1.60 14.78
N PRO A 123 5.05 -1.58 15.02
CA PRO A 123 5.97 -0.68 14.34
C PRO A 123 6.28 -1.15 12.92
N TYR A 124 6.58 -0.20 12.04
CA TYR A 124 7.17 -0.52 10.74
C TYR A 124 8.50 -1.25 10.91
N LYS A 125 8.80 -2.18 10.00
CA LYS A 125 10.09 -2.89 9.99
C LYS A 125 11.24 -1.89 9.82
N ARG A 126 12.39 -2.21 10.43
CA ARG A 126 13.60 -1.37 10.40
C ARG A 126 14.00 -1.06 8.96
N ASN A 127 14.34 0.19 8.68
CA ASN A 127 14.72 0.69 7.35
C ASN A 127 15.82 -0.14 6.67
N VAL A 128 16.75 -0.73 7.43
CA VAL A 128 17.80 -1.60 6.90
C VAL A 128 17.24 -2.77 6.07
N TRP A 129 16.17 -3.41 6.55
CA TRP A 129 15.56 -4.53 5.81
C TRP A 129 14.86 -4.08 4.53
N ARG A 130 14.27 -2.87 4.53
CA ARG A 130 13.70 -2.28 3.31
C ARG A 130 14.78 -2.04 2.26
N VAL A 131 15.93 -1.50 2.67
CA VAL A 131 17.06 -1.24 1.77
C VAL A 131 17.59 -2.53 1.16
N ILE A 132 17.85 -3.55 1.99
CA ILE A 132 18.34 -4.85 1.53
C ILE A 132 17.32 -5.52 0.58
N ALA A 133 16.03 -5.52 0.94
CA ALA A 133 14.99 -6.11 0.12
C ALA A 133 14.83 -5.38 -1.22
N CYS A 134 14.93 -4.05 -1.23
CA CYS A 134 14.90 -3.24 -2.44
C CYS A 134 16.09 -3.59 -3.36
N GLY A 135 17.31 -3.62 -2.82
CA GLY A 135 18.50 -4.02 -3.55
C GLY A 135 18.37 -5.41 -4.18
N ILE A 136 18.10 -6.43 -3.37
CA ILE A 136 17.95 -7.81 -3.86
C ILE A 136 16.84 -7.91 -4.89
N GLY A 137 15.70 -7.25 -4.65
CA GLY A 137 14.58 -7.20 -5.59
C GLY A 137 14.97 -6.63 -6.95
N CYS A 138 15.66 -5.49 -6.98
CA CYS A 138 16.14 -4.88 -8.22
C CYS A 138 17.07 -5.81 -9.01
N GLY A 139 18.00 -6.50 -8.31
CA GLY A 139 18.88 -7.49 -8.93
C GLY A 139 18.13 -8.68 -9.53
N CYS A 140 17.23 -9.28 -8.75
CA CYS A 140 16.41 -10.40 -9.20
C CYS A 140 15.56 -10.02 -10.42
N PHE A 141 14.95 -8.83 -10.43
CA PHE A 141 14.17 -8.39 -11.58
C PHE A 141 15.04 -8.10 -12.81
N SER A 142 16.22 -7.48 -12.63
CA SER A 142 17.15 -7.29 -13.75
C SER A 142 17.49 -8.61 -14.44
N TYR A 143 17.76 -9.66 -13.64
CA TYR A 143 17.98 -11.01 -14.15
C TYR A 143 16.73 -11.61 -14.81
N LEU A 144 15.55 -11.45 -14.18
CA LEU A 144 14.26 -11.93 -14.71
C LEU A 144 13.94 -11.36 -16.10
N PHE A 145 14.28 -10.10 -16.35
CA PHE A 145 14.07 -9.45 -17.65
C PHE A 145 15.18 -9.75 -18.68
N GLY A 146 16.02 -10.75 -18.41
CA GLY A 146 17.05 -11.24 -19.32
C GLY A 146 18.41 -10.54 -19.18
N GLY A 147 18.69 -9.90 -18.05
CA GLY A 147 20.01 -9.36 -17.73
C GLY A 147 21.01 -10.46 -17.36
N SER A 148 22.30 -10.16 -17.52
CA SER A 148 23.39 -11.00 -17.01
C SER A 148 23.49 -10.95 -15.48
N VAL A 149 24.28 -11.84 -14.88
CA VAL A 149 24.57 -11.80 -13.44
C VAL A 149 25.24 -10.47 -13.05
N MET A 150 26.06 -9.89 -13.93
CA MET A 150 26.69 -8.59 -13.70
C MET A 150 25.65 -7.46 -13.73
N ASP A 151 24.68 -7.53 -14.63
CA ASP A 151 23.56 -6.58 -14.68
C ASP A 151 22.74 -6.64 -13.39
N ALA A 152 22.47 -7.84 -12.89
CA ALA A 152 21.78 -8.05 -11.62
C ALA A 152 22.56 -7.48 -10.42
N MET A 153 23.89 -7.60 -10.40
CA MET A 153 24.72 -6.99 -9.37
C MET A 153 24.68 -5.46 -9.43
N ALA A 154 24.78 -4.86 -10.62
CA ALA A 154 24.62 -3.41 -10.77
C ALA A 154 23.23 -2.91 -10.38
N ALA A 155 22.17 -3.64 -10.75
CA ALA A 155 20.81 -3.30 -10.37
C ALA A 155 20.60 -3.43 -8.85
N THR A 156 21.29 -4.38 -8.21
CA THR A 156 21.29 -4.50 -6.75
C THR A 156 21.90 -3.28 -6.10
N VAL A 157 23.03 -2.79 -6.60
CA VAL A 157 23.66 -1.54 -6.12
C VAL A 157 22.71 -0.35 -6.32
N ALA A 158 22.09 -0.23 -7.50
CA ALA A 158 21.10 0.82 -7.76
C ALA A 158 19.92 0.77 -6.76
N GLY A 159 19.38 -0.42 -6.47
CA GLY A 159 18.31 -0.61 -5.48
C GLY A 159 18.73 -0.30 -4.04
N LEU A 160 19.96 -0.67 -3.65
CA LEU A 160 20.53 -0.33 -2.34
C LEU A 160 20.71 1.19 -2.17
N CYS A 161 21.03 1.91 -3.25
CA CYS A 161 21.12 3.37 -3.26
C CYS A 161 19.76 4.07 -3.37
N LEU A 162 18.76 3.41 -3.97
CA LEU A 162 17.41 3.94 -4.18
C LEU A 162 16.62 4.10 -2.89
N GLU A 163 16.54 3.05 -2.07
CA GLU A 163 15.66 3.05 -0.90
C GLU A 163 16.04 4.10 0.16
N PRO A 164 17.33 4.35 0.46
CA PRO A 164 17.73 5.46 1.33
C PRO A 164 17.26 6.82 0.79
N LEU A 165 17.36 7.05 -0.53
CA LEU A 165 16.87 8.27 -1.16
C LEU A 165 15.34 8.39 -1.00
N ARG A 166 14.59 7.32 -1.22
CA ARG A 166 13.12 7.32 -1.00
C ARG A 166 12.78 7.68 0.45
N ILE A 167 13.48 7.10 1.42
CA ILE A 167 13.27 7.42 2.84
C ILE A 167 13.57 8.89 3.13
N ALA A 168 14.61 9.47 2.51
CA ALA A 168 14.94 10.88 2.66
C ALA A 168 13.88 11.80 2.02
N LEU A 169 13.41 11.47 0.82
CA LEU A 169 12.37 12.23 0.11
C LEU A 169 11.01 12.20 0.83
N ASP A 170 10.67 11.05 1.43
CA ASP A 170 9.49 10.85 2.26
C ASP A 170 9.54 11.71 3.53
N ARG A 171 10.71 11.74 4.21
CA ARG A 171 10.94 12.64 5.36
C ARG A 171 10.88 14.12 5.01
N ALA A 172 11.27 14.48 3.78
CA ALA A 172 11.20 15.84 3.28
C ALA A 172 9.77 16.24 2.81
N ASN A 173 8.78 15.34 2.93
CA ASN A 173 7.39 15.54 2.49
C ASN A 173 7.29 15.98 1.03
N THR A 174 8.17 15.43 0.17
CA THR A 174 8.21 15.77 -1.25
C THR A 174 7.00 15.18 -1.96
N GLY A 175 6.37 15.96 -2.85
CA GLY A 175 5.23 15.49 -3.63
C GLY A 175 5.57 14.22 -4.44
N LYS A 176 4.61 13.30 -4.56
CA LYS A 176 4.78 11.97 -5.17
C LYS A 176 5.41 12.00 -6.57
N VAL A 177 5.00 12.94 -7.43
CA VAL A 177 5.52 13.08 -8.80
C VAL A 177 7.00 13.48 -8.78
N VAL A 178 7.37 14.47 -7.96
CA VAL A 178 8.75 14.95 -7.83
C VAL A 178 9.63 13.86 -7.21
N SER A 179 9.12 13.16 -6.19
CA SER A 179 9.84 12.07 -5.53
C SER A 179 10.16 10.93 -6.52
N ASN A 180 9.19 10.52 -7.34
CA ASN A 180 9.42 9.49 -8.37
C ASN A 180 10.33 9.95 -9.51
N LEU A 181 10.25 11.23 -9.91
CA LEU A 181 11.17 11.81 -10.89
C LEU A 181 12.62 11.79 -10.39
N LEU A 182 12.86 12.26 -9.15
CA LEU A 182 14.21 12.28 -8.57
C LEU A 182 14.75 10.87 -8.34
N ALA A 183 13.89 9.96 -7.86
CA ALA A 183 14.25 8.56 -7.66
C ALA A 183 14.62 7.86 -8.97
N SER A 184 13.88 8.10 -10.06
CA SER A 184 14.16 7.49 -11.36
C SER A 184 15.44 8.04 -12.01
N VAL A 185 15.70 9.35 -11.89
CA VAL A 185 16.99 9.97 -12.27
C VAL A 185 18.13 9.31 -11.50
N TRP A 186 17.97 9.15 -10.18
CA TRP A 186 19.00 8.56 -9.33
C TRP A 186 19.33 7.12 -9.71
N VAL A 187 18.30 6.29 -9.92
CA VAL A 187 18.47 4.90 -10.37
C VAL A 187 19.18 4.85 -11.71
N ALA A 188 18.74 5.65 -12.69
CA ALA A 188 19.35 5.67 -14.01
C ALA A 188 20.82 6.12 -13.97
N LEU A 189 21.14 7.12 -13.13
CA LEU A 189 22.50 7.61 -12.95
C LEU A 189 23.41 6.54 -12.32
N ILE A 190 22.98 5.90 -11.23
CA ILE A 190 23.75 4.82 -10.60
C ILE A 190 23.94 3.65 -11.56
N SER A 191 22.89 3.28 -12.30
CA SER A 191 22.96 2.22 -13.32
C SER A 191 24.00 2.54 -14.39
N LEU A 192 23.99 3.78 -14.91
CA LEU A 192 24.96 4.25 -15.89
C LEU A 192 26.39 4.23 -15.34
N LEU A 193 26.59 4.74 -14.11
CA LEU A 193 27.90 4.75 -13.46
C LEU A 193 28.45 3.33 -13.26
N CYS A 194 27.62 2.39 -12.83
CA CYS A 194 28.02 0.99 -12.69
C CYS A 194 28.45 0.38 -14.03
N VAL A 195 27.67 0.58 -15.09
CA VAL A 195 28.00 0.07 -16.44
C VAL A 195 29.30 0.71 -16.95
N LEU A 196 29.45 2.03 -16.84
CA LEU A 196 30.66 2.74 -17.29
C LEU A 196 31.90 2.33 -16.50
N ALA A 197 31.78 2.10 -15.19
CA ALA A 197 32.89 1.65 -14.33
C ALA A 197 33.37 0.24 -14.70
N MET A 198 32.48 -0.62 -15.21
CA MET A 198 32.79 -2.00 -15.58
C MET A 198 33.31 -2.16 -17.01
N ARG A 199 33.05 -1.18 -17.91
CA ARG A 199 33.60 -1.16 -19.28
C ARG A 199 35.12 -1.35 -19.38
N PRO A 200 35.99 -0.66 -18.62
CA PRO A 200 37.44 -0.84 -18.72
C PRO A 200 37.92 -2.25 -18.34
N PHE A 201 37.12 -2.99 -17.58
CA PHE A 201 37.39 -4.38 -17.21
C PHE A 201 36.93 -5.40 -18.26
N GLY A 202 36.39 -4.94 -19.39
CA GLY A 202 35.90 -5.81 -20.48
C GLY A 202 34.60 -6.56 -20.15
N VAL A 203 33.89 -6.16 -19.09
CA VAL A 203 32.63 -6.79 -18.69
C VAL A 203 31.49 -6.18 -19.50
N ALA A 204 30.86 -7.02 -20.34
CA ALA A 204 29.68 -6.63 -21.11
C ALA A 204 28.47 -6.55 -20.17
N MET A 205 27.84 -5.36 -20.12
CA MET A 205 26.66 -5.09 -19.30
C MET A 205 25.61 -4.36 -20.13
N ASN A 206 24.34 -4.67 -19.86
CA ASN A 206 23.20 -4.13 -20.57
C ASN A 206 22.51 -3.07 -19.73
N LEU A 207 22.73 -1.79 -20.08
CA LEU A 207 22.22 -0.65 -19.32
C LEU A 207 20.68 -0.67 -19.20
N ASP A 208 19.98 -1.07 -20.25
CA ASP A 208 18.51 -1.22 -20.26
C ASP A 208 18.04 -2.21 -19.19
N LYS A 209 18.70 -3.36 -19.04
CA LYS A 209 18.34 -4.39 -18.05
C LYS A 209 18.61 -3.95 -16.63
N VAL A 210 19.69 -3.20 -16.41
CA VAL A 210 20.01 -2.63 -15.09
C VAL A 210 18.96 -1.59 -14.71
N ILE A 211 18.62 -0.68 -15.63
CA ILE A 211 17.60 0.36 -15.39
C ILE A 211 16.23 -0.27 -15.15
N ILE A 212 15.79 -1.22 -15.99
CA ILE A 212 14.51 -1.91 -15.84
C ILE A 212 14.41 -2.57 -14.45
N GLY A 213 15.45 -3.28 -14.03
CA GLY A 213 15.51 -3.88 -12.69
C GLY A 213 15.42 -2.83 -11.58
N GLY A 214 16.15 -1.72 -11.71
CA GLY A 214 16.22 -0.66 -10.72
C GLY A 214 14.94 0.18 -10.55
N ILE A 215 14.15 0.37 -11.61
CA ILE A 215 12.94 1.22 -11.56
C ILE A 215 11.69 0.48 -11.08
N ILE A 216 11.67 -0.85 -11.06
CA ILE A 216 10.49 -1.65 -10.70
C ILE A 216 9.88 -1.28 -9.34
N PRO A 217 10.65 -1.02 -8.27
CA PRO A 217 10.07 -0.56 -7.00
C PRO A 217 9.32 0.77 -7.08
N LEU A 218 9.54 1.57 -8.13
CA LEU A 218 8.86 2.85 -8.38
C LEU A 218 7.60 2.68 -9.24
N VAL A 219 7.50 1.59 -10.00
CA VAL A 219 6.41 1.38 -10.96
C VAL A 219 5.08 1.25 -10.22
N PRO A 220 4.04 2.01 -10.61
CA PRO A 220 2.74 2.03 -9.95
C PRO A 220 1.87 0.83 -10.37
N GLY A 221 2.44 -0.39 -10.35
CA GLY A 221 1.79 -1.59 -10.85
C GLY A 221 0.48 -1.92 -10.11
N ILE A 222 0.48 -1.85 -8.78
CA ILE A 222 -0.72 -2.10 -7.96
C ILE A 222 -1.83 -1.10 -8.29
N ALA A 223 -1.51 0.19 -8.36
CA ALA A 223 -2.49 1.24 -8.69
C ALA A 223 -3.10 1.03 -10.08
N LEU A 224 -2.26 0.65 -11.06
CA LEU A 224 -2.73 0.33 -12.41
C LEU A 224 -3.63 -0.91 -12.43
N THR A 225 -3.21 -2.02 -11.81
CA THR A 225 -3.98 -3.27 -11.78
C THR A 225 -5.31 -3.10 -11.06
N THR A 226 -5.31 -2.42 -9.91
CA THR A 226 -6.54 -2.11 -9.17
C THR A 226 -7.44 -1.16 -9.95
N GLY A 227 -6.90 -0.10 -10.55
CA GLY A 227 -7.69 0.82 -11.38
C GLY A 227 -8.41 0.12 -12.54
N ILE A 228 -7.74 -0.80 -13.23
CA ILE A 228 -8.37 -1.63 -14.28
C ILE A 228 -9.47 -2.52 -13.70
N ARG A 229 -9.22 -3.16 -12.54
CA ARG A 229 -10.19 -4.01 -11.86
C ARG A 229 -11.45 -3.23 -11.49
N ASP A 230 -11.31 -2.02 -10.96
CA ASP A 230 -12.44 -1.20 -10.52
C ASP A 230 -13.28 -0.70 -11.69
N ILE A 231 -12.63 -0.30 -12.80
CA ILE A 231 -13.33 0.04 -14.05
C ILE A 231 -14.13 -1.17 -14.54
N ALA A 232 -13.52 -2.36 -14.55
CA ALA A 232 -14.20 -3.59 -14.96
C ALA A 232 -15.36 -3.98 -14.02
N GLY A 233 -15.26 -3.62 -12.73
CA GLY A 233 -16.31 -3.82 -11.72
C GLY A 233 -17.39 -2.74 -11.71
N GLY A 234 -17.32 -1.72 -12.57
CA GLY A 234 -18.31 -0.64 -12.66
C GLY A 234 -18.05 0.58 -11.76
N ASP A 235 -16.96 0.59 -10.97
CA ASP A 235 -16.53 1.76 -10.18
C ASP A 235 -15.58 2.64 -11.01
N TYR A 236 -16.16 3.35 -11.96
CA TYR A 236 -15.42 4.19 -12.90
C TYR A 236 -14.70 5.36 -12.24
N LEU A 237 -15.25 5.95 -11.18
CA LEU A 237 -14.65 7.11 -10.52
C LEU A 237 -13.35 6.70 -9.81
N SER A 238 -13.42 5.66 -8.98
CA SER A 238 -12.28 5.15 -8.23
C SER A 238 -11.20 4.60 -9.16
N GLY A 239 -11.61 3.88 -10.21
CA GLY A 239 -10.70 3.35 -11.22
C GLY A 239 -9.99 4.43 -12.04
N THR A 240 -10.70 5.50 -12.43
CA THR A 240 -10.10 6.63 -13.18
C THR A 240 -9.07 7.39 -12.33
N ILE A 241 -9.38 7.64 -11.05
CA ILE A 241 -8.44 8.31 -10.14
C ILE A 241 -7.14 7.51 -10.01
N ARG A 242 -7.23 6.18 -9.83
CA ARG A 242 -6.05 5.30 -9.75
C ARG A 242 -5.28 5.21 -11.07
N ALA A 243 -5.97 5.19 -12.21
CA ALA A 243 -5.33 5.18 -13.52
C ALA A 243 -4.54 6.48 -13.77
N ILE A 244 -5.12 7.64 -13.45
CA ILE A 244 -4.44 8.94 -13.56
C ILE A 244 -3.22 8.97 -12.64
N ASP A 245 -3.35 8.51 -11.40
CA ASP A 245 -2.23 8.44 -10.45
C ASP A 245 -1.09 7.54 -10.99
N ALA A 246 -1.42 6.38 -11.56
CA ALA A 246 -0.44 5.51 -12.20
C ALA A 246 0.22 6.15 -13.43
N MET A 247 -0.53 6.89 -14.24
CA MET A 247 0.01 7.61 -15.40
C MET A 247 0.95 8.73 -14.98
N LEU A 248 0.62 9.52 -13.95
CA LEU A 248 1.48 10.60 -13.45
C LEU A 248 2.79 10.04 -12.90
N VAL A 249 2.73 8.96 -12.12
CA VAL A 249 3.92 8.29 -11.60
C VAL A 249 4.74 7.69 -12.75
N GLY A 250 4.12 6.93 -13.65
CA GLY A 250 4.80 6.31 -14.80
C GLY A 250 5.46 7.36 -15.70
N GLY A 251 4.77 8.46 -15.98
CA GLY A 251 5.31 9.59 -16.75
C GLY A 251 6.51 10.25 -16.06
N SER A 252 6.46 10.44 -14.75
CA SER A 252 7.61 10.99 -13.99
C SER A 252 8.83 10.07 -14.02
N ILE A 253 8.63 8.75 -13.97
CA ILE A 253 9.71 7.77 -14.09
C ILE A 253 10.31 7.82 -15.49
N ALA A 254 9.47 7.81 -16.53
CA ALA A 254 9.90 7.88 -17.92
C ALA A 254 10.71 9.16 -18.21
N LEU A 255 10.25 10.31 -17.70
CA LEU A 255 10.97 11.58 -17.83
C LEU A 255 12.33 11.55 -17.15
N GLY A 256 12.42 11.03 -15.93
CA GLY A 256 13.68 11.00 -15.19
C GLY A 256 14.71 10.05 -15.78
N VAL A 257 14.30 8.84 -16.18
CA VAL A 257 15.18 7.91 -16.91
C VAL A 257 15.59 8.50 -18.26
N GLY A 258 14.63 9.04 -19.02
CA GLY A 258 14.87 9.62 -20.34
C GLY A 258 15.85 10.80 -20.30
N LEU A 259 15.79 11.63 -19.26
CA LEU A 259 16.74 12.73 -19.05
C LEU A 259 18.18 12.21 -18.93
N VAL A 260 18.40 11.18 -18.11
CA VAL A 260 19.73 10.59 -17.90
C VAL A 260 20.25 9.91 -19.18
N LEU A 261 19.41 9.15 -19.87
CA LEU A 261 19.79 8.51 -21.13
C LEU A 261 20.13 9.52 -22.22
N LYS A 262 19.37 10.63 -22.31
CA LYS A 262 19.67 11.69 -23.27
C LYS A 262 20.99 12.39 -22.94
N LEU A 263 21.25 12.66 -21.66
CA LEU A 263 22.53 13.22 -21.20
C LEU A 263 23.70 12.27 -21.49
N SER A 264 23.52 10.96 -21.28
CA SER A 264 24.58 9.99 -21.55
C SER A 264 24.94 9.94 -23.03
N VAL A 265 23.95 9.91 -23.92
CA VAL A 265 24.20 9.93 -25.38
C VAL A 265 24.93 11.21 -25.79
N MET A 266 24.56 12.38 -25.24
CA MET A 266 25.26 13.63 -25.52
C MET A 266 26.72 13.63 -25.02
N MET A 267 27.00 13.01 -23.86
CA MET A 267 28.36 12.95 -23.30
C MET A 267 29.25 11.91 -23.98
N THR A 268 28.73 10.73 -24.30
CA THR A 268 29.52 9.66 -24.91
C THR A 268 29.60 9.76 -26.43
N GLY A 269 28.80 10.62 -27.07
CA GLY A 269 28.77 10.80 -28.53
C GLY A 269 28.29 9.57 -29.32
N VAL A 270 27.91 8.51 -28.62
CA VAL A 270 27.45 7.23 -29.18
C VAL A 270 25.96 7.10 -28.88
N THR A 271 25.16 7.00 -29.93
CA THR A 271 23.77 6.53 -29.86
C THR A 271 23.76 5.07 -29.45
N ILE A 272 23.10 4.78 -28.31
CA ILE A 272 22.82 3.41 -27.84
C ILE A 272 21.60 2.89 -28.59
#